data_AF-A0A5K1GCS7-F1
#
_entry.id   AF-A0A5K1GCS7-F1
#
_cell.length_a   1.000
_cell.length_b   1.000
_cell.length_c   1.000
_cell.angle_alpha   90.00
_cell.angle_beta   90.00
_cell.angle_gamma   90.00
#
_symmetry.space_group_name_H-M   'P 1'
#
loop_
_entity.id
_entity.type
_entity.pdbx_description
1 polymer ?
#
loop_
_entity_poly.entity_id
_entity_poly.type
_entity_poly.pdbx_seq_one_letter_code
_entity_poly.pdbx_strand_id
1 'polypeptide(L)' 'SLLRLKEPAVLLRCRKADVELVESILHSAKQEYVEKAKVHAPEIIVDNQVYLPPAPSHHHAHGPS' A
#
# COMPACT_ATOMS: atom_id res chain seq x y z
N SER A 1 1.47 9.07 -0.33
CA SER A 1 0.33 9.59 -1.10
C SER A 1 0.23 8.88 -2.45
N LEU A 2 -1.01 8.56 -2.87
CA LEU A 2 -1.35 7.88 -4.14
C LEU A 2 -1.04 8.74 -5.38
N LEU A 3 -0.76 10.03 -5.19
CA LEU A 3 -0.44 11.00 -6.25
C LEU A 3 0.73 10.57 -7.15
N ARG A 4 1.65 9.76 -6.62
CA ARG A 4 2.83 9.29 -7.37
C ARG A 4 2.51 8.18 -8.37
N LEU A 5 1.43 7.43 -8.14
CA LEU A 5 1.04 6.33 -9.03
C LEU A 5 0.39 6.89 -10.30
N LYS A 6 -0.41 7.96 -10.21
CA LYS A 6 -1.18 8.55 -11.32
C LYS A 6 -2.07 7.55 -12.10
N GLU A 7 -2.32 6.37 -11.52
CA GLU A 7 -3.16 5.33 -12.10
C GLU A 7 -4.60 5.44 -11.57
N PRO A 8 -5.62 5.17 -12.42
CA PRO A 8 -7.02 5.16 -12.01
C PRO A 8 -7.40 3.93 -11.17
N ALA A 9 -6.64 2.84 -11.28
CA ALA A 9 -6.84 1.60 -10.55
C ALA A 9 -5.49 1.00 -10.13
N VAL A 10 -5.43 0.46 -8.91
CA VAL A 10 -4.19 -0.06 -8.32
C VAL A 10 -4.45 -1.38 -7.59
N LEU A 11 -3.62 -2.39 -7.87
CA LEU A 11 -3.50 -3.60 -7.06
C LEU A 11 -2.42 -3.37 -5.99
N LEU A 12 -2.83 -3.29 -4.72
CA LEU A 12 -1.94 -3.03 -3.60
C LEU A 12 -1.51 -4.34 -2.94
N ARG A 13 -0.21 -4.63 -3.01
CA ARG A 13 0.40 -5.76 -2.30
C ARG A 13 1.13 -5.28 -1.05
N CYS A 14 0.76 -5.82 0.10
CA CYS A 14 1.39 -5.53 1.39
C CYS A 14 1.81 -6.83 2.10
N ARG A 15 2.46 -6.70 3.26
CA ARG A 15 2.73 -7.86 4.11
C ARG A 15 1.43 -8.27 4.80
N LYS A 16 1.31 -9.56 5.12
CA LYS A 16 0.13 -10.09 5.83
C LYS A 16 -0.17 -9.37 7.15
N ALA A 17 0.88 -8.97 7.89
CA ALA A 17 0.73 -8.25 9.15
C ALA A 17 0.21 -6.81 8.99
N ASP A 18 0.33 -6.23 7.80
CA ASP A 18 -0.03 -4.84 7.53
C ASP A 18 -1.44 -4.71 6.93
N VAL A 19 -2.14 -5.83 6.64
CA VAL A 19 -3.42 -5.83 5.92
C VAL A 19 -4.47 -4.98 6.65
N GLU A 20 -4.70 -5.25 7.94
CA GLU A 20 -5.72 -4.53 8.73
C GLU A 20 -5.42 -3.02 8.81
N LEU A 21 -4.14 -2.68 8.98
CA LEU A 21 -3.69 -1.29 8.98
C LEU A 21 -3.98 -0.64 7.62
N VAL A 22 -3.57 -1.28 6.52
CA VAL A 22 -3.79 -0.80 5.16
C VAL A 22 -5.27 -0.59 4.89
N GLU A 23 -6.14 -1.54 5.24
CA GLU A 23 -7.59 -1.44 5.07
C GLU A 23 -8.16 -0.25 5.85
N SER A 24 -7.71 -0.02 7.09
CA SER A 24 -8.18 1.10 7.92
C SER A 24 -7.84 2.48 7.33
N ILE A 25 -6.70 2.62 6.65
CA ILE A 25 -6.23 3.90 6.11
C ILE A 25 -6.62 4.13 4.65
N LEU A 26 -7.11 3.11 3.94
CA LEU A 26 -7.41 3.20 2.51
C LEU A 26 -8.47 4.27 2.21
N HIS A 27 -9.48 4.40 3.06
CA HIS A 27 -10.55 5.38 2.86
C HIS A 27 -10.02 6.81 2.90
N SER A 28 -9.25 7.16 3.94
CA SER A 28 -8.66 8.50 4.08
C SER A 28 -7.61 8.78 3.00
N ALA A 29 -6.82 7.78 2.60
CA ALA A 29 -5.84 7.92 1.53
C ALA A 29 -6.49 8.21 0.16
N LYS A 30 -7.63 7.58 -0.13
CA LYS A 30 -8.42 7.86 -1.35
C LYS A 30 -8.96 9.30 -1.34
N GLN A 31 -9.52 9.75 -0.21
CA GLN A 31 -10.01 11.12 -0.07
C GLN A 31 -8.88 12.15 -0.28
N GLU A 32 -7.74 11.96 0.38
CA GLU A 32 -6.58 12.85 0.22
C GLU A 32 -6.13 12.96 -1.26
N TYR A 33 -6.17 11.85 -2.00
CA TYR A 33 -5.83 11.85 -3.42
C TYR A 33 -6.83 12.66 -4.26
N VAL A 34 -8.14 12.42 -4.06
CA VAL A 34 -9.20 13.15 -4.76
C VAL A 34 -9.09 14.65 -4.51
N GLU A 35 -8.89 15.06 -3.26
CA GLU A 35 -8.75 16.46 -2.89
C GLU A 35 -7.55 17.13 -3.55
N LYS A 36 -6.39 16.44 -3.56
CA LYS A 36 -5.14 17.01 -4.08
C LYS A 36 -5.04 16.98 -5.60
N ALA A 37 -5.50 15.90 -6.24
CA ALA A 37 -5.44 15.76 -7.69
C ALA A 37 -6.68 16.31 -8.41
N LYS A 38 -7.78 16.58 -7.69
CA LYS A 38 -9.07 17.02 -8.25
C LYS A 38 -9.61 16.05 -9.31
N VAL A 39 -9.40 14.76 -9.09
CA VAL A 39 -9.85 13.66 -9.97
C VAL A 39 -10.78 12.71 -9.21
N HIS A 40 -11.38 11.78 -9.93
CA HIS A 40 -12.19 10.72 -9.31
C HIS A 40 -11.36 9.83 -8.37
N ALA A 41 -12.03 9.26 -7.37
CA ALA A 41 -11.40 8.32 -6.44
C ALA A 41 -10.84 7.10 -7.20
N PRO A 42 -9.59 6.69 -6.95
CA PRO A 42 -9.02 5.53 -7.61
C PRO A 42 -9.63 4.25 -7.04
N GLU A 43 -9.76 3.25 -7.90
CA GLU A 43 -10.05 1.90 -7.46
C GLU A 43 -8.79 1.30 -6.84
N ILE A 44 -8.89 0.79 -5.62
CA ILE A 44 -7.76 0.15 -4.94
C ILE A 44 -8.22 -1.18 -4.41
N ILE A 45 -7.55 -2.24 -4.86
CA ILE A 45 -7.81 -3.62 -4.48
C ILE A 45 -6.60 -4.10 -3.69
N VAL A 46 -6.83 -4.60 -2.47
CA VAL A 46 -5.75 -5.23 -1.68
C VAL A 46 -5.60 -6.68 -2.16
N ASP A 47 -4.39 -7.05 -2.52
CA ASP A 47 -4.07 -8.43 -2.92
C ASP A 47 -4.00 -9.32 -1.68
N ASN A 48 -5.09 -10.07 -1.45
CA ASN A 48 -5.20 -11.02 -0.35
C ASN A 48 -4.74 -12.45 -0.73
N GLN A 49 -4.19 -12.63 -1.94
CA GLN A 49 -3.70 -13.93 -2.43
C GLN A 49 -2.17 -14.00 -2.40
N VAL A 50 -1.50 -12.90 -2.70
CA VAL A 50 -0.03 -12.82 -2.73
C VAL A 50 0.42 -11.71 -1.79
N TYR A 51 1.16 -12.07 -0.74
CA TYR A 51 1.69 -11.11 0.23
C TYR A 51 3.18 -10.82 -0.02
N LEU A 52 3.63 -9.64 0.41
CA LEU A 52 5.06 -9.33 0.48
C LEU A 52 5.77 -10.20 1.53
N PRO A 53 7.07 -10.48 1.35
CA PRO A 53 7.84 -11.20 2.36
C PRO A 53 7.81 -10.45 3.70
N PRO A 54 7.84 -11.20 4.83
CA PRO A 54 7.90 -10.61 6.16
C PRO A 54 9.16 -9.76 6.33
N ALA A 55 9.20 -8.94 7.38
CA ALA A 55 10.40 -8.20 7.73
C ALA A 55 11.58 -9.18 7.95
N PRO A 56 12.80 -8.83 7.48
CA PRO A 56 13.98 -9.63 7.78
C PRO A 56 14.17 -9.72 9.30
N SER A 57 14.55 -10.91 9.78
CA SER A 57 14.89 -11.08 11.20
C SER A 57 16.19 -10.33 11.51
N HIS A 58 16.34 -9.87 12.76
CA HIS A 58 17.54 -9.14 13.23
C HIS A 58 18.86 -9.88 12.93
N HIS A 59 18.82 -11.21 12.76
CA HIS A 59 19.98 -12.03 12.40
C HIS A 59 20.54 -11.78 10.99
N HIS A 60 19.81 -11.09 10.11
CA HIS A 60 20.21 -10.80 8.73
C HIS A 60 20.11 -9.31 8.35
N ALA A 61 20.00 -8.41 9.33
CA ALA A 61 19.86 -6.97 9.07
C ALA A 61 21.10 -6.34 8.39
N HIS A 62 22.24 -7.03 8.44
CA HIS A 62 23.48 -6.63 7.78
C HIS A 62 24.01 -7.85 7.00
N GLY A 63 23.95 -7.81 5.67
CA GLY A 63 24.77 -8.72 4.84
C GLY A 63 26.26 -8.45 5.06
N PRO A 64 27.17 -9.33 4.60
CA PRO A 64 28.61 -9.06 4.71
C PRO A 64 28.95 -7.75 3.99
N SER A 65 29.69 -6.89 4.70
CA SER A 65 30.23 -5.62 4.22
C SER A 65 31.24 -5.80 3.09
#